data_AF-A0A1Y1Q5Y0-F1
#
_entry.id   AF-A0A1Y1Q5Y0-F1
#
_cell.length_a   1.000
_cell.length_b   1.000
_cell.length_c   1.000
_cell.angle_alpha   90.00
_cell.angle_beta   90.00
_cell.angle_gamma   90.00
#
_symmetry.space_group_name_H-M   'P 1'
#
loop_
_entity.id
_entity.type
_entity.pdbx_description
1 polymer ?
#
loop_
_entity_poly.entity_id
_entity_poly.type
_entity_poly.pdbx_seq_one_letter_code
_entity_poly.pdbx_strand_id
1 'polypeptide(L)' 'TLVKRALRHFEYIHQATALEDLKVPPSNRLHKLSADREGQYAISVNSQWRICFRFVAGNAYEVELTDYH' A
#
# COMPACT_ATOMS: atom_id res chain seq x y z
N THR A 1 13.93 11.35 1.85
CA THR A 1 12.74 12.19 1.60
C THR A 1 11.53 11.29 1.44
N LEU A 2 10.31 11.84 1.57
CA LEU A 2 9.06 11.09 1.38
C LEU A 2 9.00 10.40 0.01
N VAL A 3 9.32 11.12 -1.06
CA VAL A 3 9.32 10.63 -2.44
C VAL A 3 10.15 9.36 -2.61
N LYS A 4 11.39 9.32 -2.10
CA LYS A 4 12.25 8.12 -2.18
C LYS A 4 11.64 6.91 -1.46
N ARG A 5 10.97 7.12 -0.33
CA ARG A 5 10.30 6.04 0.39
C ARG A 5 9.08 5.55 -0.39
N ALA A 6 8.25 6.47 -0.89
CA ALA A 6 7.06 6.14 -1.68
C ALA A 6 7.44 5.34 -2.94
N LEU A 7 8.47 5.76 -3.69
CA LEU A 7 8.96 5.04 -4.87
C LEU A 7 9.33 3.58 -4.55
N ARG A 8 10.03 3.34 -3.44
CA ARG A 8 10.38 1.98 -3.01
C ARG A 8 9.14 1.13 -2.70
N HIS A 9 8.11 1.74 -2.13
CA HIS A 9 6.87 1.01 -1.85
C HIS A 9 6.06 0.74 -3.12
N PHE A 10 6.08 1.65 -4.10
CA PHE A 10 5.49 1.36 -5.41
C PHE A 10 6.19 0.20 -6.10
N GLU A 11 7.50 0.07 -5.96
CA GLU A 11 8.24 -1.08 -6.49
C GLU A 11 7.82 -2.39 -5.81
N TYR A 12 7.61 -2.39 -4.48
CA TYR A 12 7.05 -3.55 -3.78
C TYR A 12 5.66 -3.92 -4.28
N ILE A 13 4.78 -2.93 -4.43
CA ILE A 13 3.42 -3.14 -4.95
C ILE A 13 3.45 -3.68 -6.38
N HIS A 14 4.35 -3.16 -7.22
CA HIS A 14 4.49 -3.58 -8.61
C HIS A 14 4.99 -5.02 -8.75
N GLN A 15 5.86 -5.48 -7.84
CA GLN A 15 6.40 -6.84 -7.87
C GLN A 15 5.53 -7.87 -7.14
N ALA A 16 4.58 -7.42 -6.30
CA ALA A 16 3.72 -8.33 -5.54
C ALA A 16 2.81 -9.13 -6.47
N THR A 17 2.86 -10.45 -6.34
CA THR A 17 1.96 -11.37 -7.08
C THR A 17 0.82 -11.87 -6.19
N ALA A 18 1.03 -11.81 -4.88
CA ALA A 18 0.03 -12.04 -3.85
C ALA A 18 0.01 -10.86 -2.87
N LEU A 19 -1.13 -10.67 -2.20
CA LEU A 19 -1.27 -9.59 -1.23
C LEU A 19 -0.34 -9.80 -0.02
N GLU A 20 -0.09 -11.06 0.33
CA GLU A 20 0.78 -11.50 1.41
C GLU A 20 2.24 -11.05 1.22
N ASP A 21 2.70 -10.89 -0.02
CA ASP A 21 4.05 -10.41 -0.35
C ASP A 21 4.29 -9.03 0.29
N LEU A 22 3.23 -8.20 0.34
CA LEU A 22 3.27 -6.86 0.90
C LEU A 22 3.27 -6.81 2.44
N LYS A 23 3.21 -7.97 3.12
CA LYS A 23 3.49 -8.04 4.57
C LYS A 23 5.00 -7.94 4.86
N VAL A 24 5.85 -8.09 3.85
CA VAL A 24 7.30 -7.93 3.95
C VAL A 24 7.73 -6.65 3.22
N PRO A 25 8.51 -5.75 3.85
CA PRO A 25 8.91 -5.79 5.26
C PRO A 25 7.73 -5.56 6.23
N PRO A 26 7.83 -6.03 7.49
CA PRO A 26 6.77 -5.82 8.51
C PRO A 26 6.38 -4.34 8.72
N SER A 27 7.27 -3.41 8.40
CA SER A 27 7.00 -1.98 8.43
C SER A 27 5.91 -1.52 7.45
N ASN A 28 5.59 -2.33 6.42
CA ASN A 28 4.48 -2.05 5.52
C ASN A 28 3.15 -2.01 6.26
N ARG A 29 3.00 -2.76 7.37
CA ARG A 29 1.78 -2.79 8.19
C ARG A 29 0.52 -2.90 7.32
N LEU A 30 0.53 -3.85 6.39
CA LEU A 30 -0.57 -4.07 5.47
C LEU A 30 -1.87 -4.31 6.25
N HIS A 31 -2.93 -3.58 5.89
CA HIS A 31 -4.27 -3.76 6.44
C HIS A 31 -5.33 -3.44 5.40
N LYS A 32 -6.51 -4.05 5.55
CA LYS A 32 -7.68 -3.77 4.73
C LYS A 32 -8.35 -2.47 5.22
N LEU A 33 -8.85 -1.67 4.28
CA LEU A 33 -9.66 -0.49 4.58
C LEU A 33 -11.15 -0.87 4.71
N SER A 34 -11.90 -0.04 5.41
CA SER A 34 -13.33 -0.24 5.70
C SER A 34 -14.16 0.98 5.29
N ALA A 35 -15.48 0.90 5.48
CA ALA A 35 -16.45 1.95 5.17
C ALA A 35 -16.42 2.37 3.69
N ASP A 36 -16.19 3.65 3.42
CA ASP A 36 -16.16 4.25 2.07
C ASP A 36 -15.04 3.68 1.17
N ARG A 37 -14.02 3.05 1.78
CA ARG A 37 -12.89 2.45 1.08
C ARG A 37 -12.88 0.92 1.15
N GLU A 38 -14.04 0.31 1.40
CA GLU A 38 -14.13 -1.15 1.45
C GLU A 38 -13.65 -1.80 0.14
N GLY A 39 -12.80 -2.83 0.28
CA GLY A 39 -12.16 -3.51 -0.85
C GLY A 39 -10.81 -2.93 -1.26
N GLN A 40 -10.36 -1.84 -0.64
CA GLN A 40 -9.00 -1.35 -0.73
C GLN A 40 -8.13 -1.86 0.43
N TYR A 41 -6.82 -1.76 0.24
CA TYR A 41 -5.76 -2.06 1.20
C TYR A 41 -4.85 -0.86 1.35
N ALA A 42 -4.12 -0.80 2.46
CA ALA A 42 -3.12 0.24 2.69
C ALA A 42 -1.81 -0.32 3.25
N ILE A 43 -0.69 0.28 2.82
CA ILE A 43 0.64 0.08 3.42
C ILE A 43 1.23 1.41 3.92
N SER A 44 2.05 1.32 4.97
CA SER A 44 2.67 2.44 5.67
C SER A 44 3.98 2.87 5.03
N VAL A 45 4.07 4.13 4.59
CA VAL A 45 5.32 4.72 4.09
C VAL A 45 6.15 5.32 5.23
N ASN A 46 5.49 6.00 6.17
CA ASN A 46 6.05 6.51 7.42
C ASN A 46 4.92 6.73 8.45
N SER A 47 5.13 7.55 9.49
CA SER A 47 4.09 7.82 10.50
C SER A 47 2.84 8.50 9.93
N GLN A 48 2.96 9.33 8.89
CA GLN A 48 1.89 10.17 8.35
C GLN A 48 1.28 9.63 7.05
N TRP A 49 2.09 9.05 6.16
CA TRP A 49 1.68 8.74 4.79
C TRP A 49 1.38 7.25 4.57
N ARG A 50 0.33 6.97 3.81
CA ARG A 50 -0.08 5.63 3.36
C ARG A 50 -0.16 5.56 1.84
N ILE A 51 0.11 4.38 1.30
CA ILE A 51 -0.27 4.04 -0.07
C ILE A 51 -1.51 3.15 0.01
N CYS A 52 -2.59 3.60 -0.61
CA CYS A 52 -3.85 2.88 -0.69
C CYS A 52 -4.05 2.36 -2.11
N PHE A 53 -4.62 1.16 -2.24
CA PHE A 53 -4.80 0.50 -3.54
C PHE A 53 -5.85 -0.60 -3.45
N ARG A 54 -6.44 -0.95 -4.58
CA ARG A 54 -7.14 -2.22 -4.76
C ARG A 54 -6.16 -3.27 -5.25
N PHE A 55 -6.34 -4.53 -4.84
CA PHE A 55 -5.49 -5.63 -5.30
C PHE A 55 -6.36 -6.73 -5.91
N VAL A 56 -6.16 -7.01 -7.19
CA VAL A 56 -6.96 -7.98 -7.96
C VAL A 56 -6.03 -8.80 -8.85
N ALA A 57 -6.06 -10.12 -8.70
CA ALA A 57 -5.30 -11.07 -9.51
C ALA A 57 -3.82 -10.69 -9.67
N GLY A 58 -3.13 -10.40 -8.56
CA GLY A 58 -1.71 -10.07 -8.55
C GLY A 58 -1.36 -8.67 -9.07
N ASN A 59 -2.35 -7.78 -9.23
CA ASN A 59 -2.14 -6.43 -9.74
C ASN A 59 -2.78 -5.40 -8.81
N ALA A 60 -2.13 -4.24 -8.70
CA ALA A 60 -2.63 -3.11 -7.94
C ALA A 60 -3.30 -2.04 -8.83
N TYR A 61 -4.43 -1.51 -8.36
CA TYR A 61 -5.24 -0.51 -9.06
C TYR A 61 -5.61 0.63 -8.11
N GLU A 62 -6.00 1.78 -8.67
CA GLU A 62 -6.41 2.97 -7.89
C GLU A 62 -5.36 3.33 -6.83
N VAL A 63 -4.09 3.31 -7.24
CA VAL A 63 -2.96 3.47 -6.33
C VAL A 63 -2.77 4.95 -5.97
N GLU A 64 -2.85 5.27 -4.69
CA GLU A 64 -2.81 6.64 -4.17
C GLU A 64 -1.85 6.78 -2.99
N LEU A 65 -1.08 7.87 -2.93
CA LEU A 65 -0.30 8.26 -1.75
C LEU A 65 -1.08 9.35 -1.00
N THR A 66 -1.55 9.04 0.21
CA THR A 66 -2.44 9.89 0.99
C THR A 66 -1.91 10.11 2.40
N ASP A 67 -2.25 11.26 2.98
CA ASP A 67 -2.13 11.48 4.43
C ASP A 67 -3.15 10.57 5.14
N TYR A 68 -2.80 10.11 6.33
CA TYR A 68 -3.61 9.22 7.16
C TYR A 68 -4.36 9.97 8.28
N HIS A 69 -4.46 11.29 8.19
CA HIS A 69 -5.19 12.16 9.13
C HIS A 69 -6.19 13.04 8.39
#